data_AF-A0A4R1WNI8-F1
#
_entry.id   AF-A0A4R1WNI8-F1
#
_cell.length_a   1.000
_cell.length_b   1.000
_cell.length_c   1.000
_cell.angle_alpha   90.00
_cell.angle_beta   90.00
_cell.angle_gamma   90.00
#
_symmetry.space_group_name_H-M   'P 1'
#
loop_
_entity.id
_entity.type
_entity.pdbx_description
1 polymer ?
#
loop_
_entity_poly.entity_id
_entity_poly.type
_entity_poly.pdbx_seq_one_letter_code
_entity_poly.pdbx_strand_id
1 'polypeptide(L)'
;MLIAEDLLLLLYDDESGKPITGSPGLDYGLAGAALIELTLLGKVDIAGAGEATKQGRLKVLDTSPTGDPLLDGRLALLADKAGQKPKNLMGKLSKKLRDELLARLAERGVLEADKGRVLGLFPVTRWPAKDAQHEAQVRAALENVLKLGTQPDERTASLVALLNALNVVPKVVTDAVDKRALKRRAKEISESDWAAEAVRRAVQEMQAAVTAAIVASSTAATAGGS
;
A
#
# COMPACT_ATOMS: atom_id res chain seq x y z
N MET A 1 2.10 12.77 6.34
CA MET A 1 2.62 11.75 5.37
C MET A 1 1.46 11.16 4.60
N LEU A 2 1.72 10.55 3.45
CA LEU A 2 0.72 9.76 2.71
C LEU A 2 0.61 8.35 3.32
N ILE A 3 -0.53 7.68 3.15
CA ILE A 3 -0.70 6.25 3.49
C ILE A 3 0.35 5.40 2.76
N ALA A 4 0.70 5.77 1.52
CA ALA A 4 1.74 5.08 0.76
C ALA A 4 3.15 5.28 1.36
N GLU A 5 3.42 6.44 1.98
CA GLU A 5 4.68 6.68 2.70
C GLU A 5 4.73 5.86 4.00
N ASP A 6 3.65 5.87 4.79
CA ASP A 6 3.56 5.07 6.02
C ASP A 6 3.70 3.57 5.72
N LEU A 7 3.00 3.09 4.67
CA LEU A 7 3.12 1.70 4.23
C LEU A 7 4.55 1.38 3.78
N LEU A 8 5.21 2.28 3.06
CA LEU A 8 6.58 2.06 2.59
C LEU A 8 7.55 1.89 3.77
N LEU A 9 7.48 2.79 4.77
CA LEU A 9 8.30 2.72 5.97
C LEU A 9 8.11 1.39 6.71
N LEU A 10 6.86 1.02 6.98
CA LEU A 10 6.54 -0.25 7.64
C LEU A 10 7.01 -1.50 6.88
N LEU A 11 7.22 -1.40 5.56
CA LEU A 11 7.63 -2.49 4.70
C LEU A 11 9.14 -2.48 4.39
N TYR A 12 9.89 -1.51 4.90
CA TYR A 12 11.34 -1.46 4.80
C TYR A 12 11.96 -1.75 6.15
N ASP A 13 13.08 -2.46 6.14
CA ASP A 13 13.86 -2.73 7.33
C ASP A 13 14.80 -1.55 7.62
N ASP A 14 14.69 -0.99 8.83
CA ASP A 14 15.37 0.26 9.24
C ASP A 14 16.89 0.19 9.12
N GLU A 15 17.48 -0.98 9.38
CA GLU A 15 18.93 -1.18 9.36
C GLU A 15 19.45 -1.53 7.96
N SER A 16 18.86 -2.54 7.32
CA SER A 16 19.36 -3.04 6.05
C SER A 16 18.88 -2.21 4.85
N GLY A 17 17.84 -1.40 5.03
CA GLY A 17 17.20 -0.57 4.01
C GLY A 17 16.51 -1.39 2.92
N LYS A 18 16.15 -2.65 3.21
CA LYS A 18 15.57 -3.61 2.25
C LYS A 18 14.08 -3.81 2.50
N PRO A 19 13.29 -4.08 1.45
CA PRO A 19 11.87 -4.39 1.62
C PRO A 19 11.67 -5.78 2.25
N ILE A 20 10.72 -5.89 3.19
CA ILE A 20 10.33 -7.15 3.86
C ILE A 20 9.40 -8.04 3.01
N THR A 21 8.93 -7.51 1.88
CA THR A 21 8.11 -8.22 0.88
C THR A 21 8.50 -7.83 -0.54
N GLY A 22 8.37 -8.76 -1.48
CA GLY A 22 8.81 -8.59 -2.86
C GLY A 22 7.79 -7.92 -3.77
N SER A 23 8.24 -7.56 -4.97
CA SER A 23 7.37 -7.21 -6.10
C SER A 23 6.69 -8.46 -6.68
N PRO A 24 5.49 -8.33 -7.30
CA PRO A 24 4.72 -7.09 -7.49
C PRO A 24 3.89 -6.68 -6.27
N GLY A 25 3.84 -7.49 -5.21
CA GLY A 25 3.00 -7.26 -4.03
C GLY A 25 3.25 -5.89 -3.39
N LEU A 26 4.50 -5.57 -3.06
CA LEU A 26 4.87 -4.26 -2.51
C LEU A 26 4.43 -3.10 -3.43
N ASP A 27 4.70 -3.19 -4.73
CA ASP A 27 4.34 -2.14 -5.70
C ASP A 27 2.83 -1.92 -5.80
N TYR A 28 2.05 -2.99 -5.76
CA TYR A 28 0.59 -2.90 -5.82
C TYR A 28 0.00 -2.43 -4.49
N GLY A 29 0.64 -2.78 -3.36
CA GLY A 29 0.30 -2.22 -2.05
C GLY A 29 0.46 -0.70 -2.03
N LEU A 30 1.59 -0.18 -2.52
CA LEU A 30 1.83 1.26 -2.62
C LEU A 30 0.83 1.96 -3.56
N ALA A 31 0.55 1.34 -4.71
CA ALA A 31 -0.45 1.87 -5.65
C ALA A 31 -1.86 1.89 -5.05
N GLY A 32 -2.24 0.85 -4.31
CA GLY A 32 -3.52 0.81 -3.60
C GLY A 32 -3.60 1.82 -2.46
N ALA A 33 -2.49 2.05 -1.74
CA ALA A 33 -2.41 3.11 -0.74
C ALA A 33 -2.64 4.50 -1.36
N ALA A 34 -2.05 4.78 -2.54
CA ALA A 34 -2.31 6.02 -3.28
C ALA A 34 -3.77 6.11 -3.76
N LEU A 35 -4.37 4.99 -4.20
CA LEU A 35 -5.79 4.95 -4.58
C LEU A 35 -6.69 5.27 -3.38
N ILE A 36 -6.42 4.67 -2.22
CA ILE A 36 -7.15 4.91 -0.97
C ILE A 36 -7.06 6.39 -0.58
N GLU A 37 -5.86 6.98 -0.63
CA GLU A 37 -5.67 8.40 -0.33
C GLU A 37 -6.50 9.29 -1.28
N LEU A 38 -6.51 9.00 -2.58
CA LEU A 38 -7.34 9.73 -3.54
C LEU A 38 -8.84 9.54 -3.29
N THR A 39 -9.26 8.39 -2.78
CA THR A 39 -10.65 8.14 -2.36
C THR A 39 -11.01 8.93 -1.10
N LEU A 40 -10.12 9.00 -0.11
CA LEU A 40 -10.29 9.79 1.10
C LEU A 40 -10.40 11.29 0.79
N LEU A 41 -9.63 11.76 -0.20
CA LEU A 41 -9.70 13.14 -0.71
C LEU A 41 -10.93 13.40 -1.59
N GLY A 42 -11.80 12.41 -1.80
CA GLY A 42 -13.00 12.56 -2.64
C GLY A 42 -12.68 12.78 -4.13
N LYS A 43 -11.47 12.44 -4.58
CA LYS A 43 -11.06 12.61 -5.99
C LYS A 43 -11.58 11.49 -6.88
N VAL A 44 -11.64 10.28 -6.33
CA VAL A 44 -12.10 9.08 -7.03
C VAL A 44 -12.96 8.20 -6.13
N ASP A 45 -13.78 7.36 -6.75
CA ASP A 45 -14.64 6.39 -6.09
C ASP A 45 -14.71 5.10 -6.93
N ILE A 46 -15.27 4.03 -6.35
CA ILE A 46 -15.52 2.78 -7.03
C ILE A 46 -17.02 2.52 -7.01
N ALA A 47 -17.60 2.47 -8.19
CA ALA A 47 -19.04 2.35 -8.39
C ALA A 47 -19.62 1.14 -7.66
N GLY A 48 -20.70 1.39 -6.92
CA GLY A 48 -21.48 0.38 -6.21
C GLY A 48 -22.52 -0.30 -7.08
N ALA A 49 -23.28 -1.19 -6.46
CA ALA A 49 -24.45 -1.77 -7.11
C ALA A 49 -25.54 -0.71 -7.29
N GLY A 50 -26.21 -0.71 -8.45
CA GLY A 50 -27.32 0.20 -8.75
C GLY A 50 -26.92 1.60 -9.21
N GLU A 51 -25.63 1.90 -9.34
CA GLU A 51 -25.15 3.17 -9.90
C GLU A 51 -25.12 3.16 -11.43
N ALA A 52 -25.08 4.36 -12.05
CA ALA A 52 -25.00 4.53 -13.51
C ALA A 52 -23.72 3.91 -14.10
N THR A 53 -22.62 3.95 -13.34
CA THR A 53 -21.39 3.25 -13.70
C THR A 53 -21.46 1.81 -13.22
N LYS A 54 -21.05 0.84 -14.05
CA LYS A 54 -21.05 -0.59 -13.67
C LYS A 54 -20.31 -0.80 -12.35
N GLN A 55 -20.83 -1.70 -11.50
CA GLN A 55 -20.22 -2.03 -10.21
C GLN A 55 -18.74 -2.43 -10.33
N GLY A 56 -17.93 -1.97 -9.39
CA GLY A 56 -16.50 -2.24 -9.32
C GLY A 56 -15.67 -1.47 -10.35
N ARG A 57 -16.22 -0.43 -10.96
CA ARG A 57 -15.49 0.44 -11.90
C ARG A 57 -15.11 1.76 -11.26
N LEU A 58 -13.95 2.26 -11.65
CA LEU A 58 -13.44 3.56 -11.26
C LEU A 58 -14.39 4.68 -11.70
N LYS A 59 -14.74 5.54 -10.74
CA LYS A 59 -15.39 6.83 -10.94
C LYS A 59 -14.38 7.93 -10.60
N VAL A 60 -14.36 8.96 -11.41
CA VAL A 60 -13.56 10.16 -11.17
C VAL A 60 -14.54 11.23 -10.74
N LEU A 61 -14.36 11.74 -9.53
CA LEU A 61 -15.28 12.67 -8.89
C LEU A 61 -14.79 14.11 -9.05
N ASP A 62 -13.48 14.32 -8.89
CA ASP A 62 -12.84 15.63 -8.94
C ASP A 62 -11.40 15.48 -9.48
N THR A 63 -11.09 16.25 -10.53
CA THR A 63 -9.77 16.27 -11.19
C THR A 63 -8.91 17.47 -10.77
N SER A 64 -9.40 18.32 -9.87
CA SER A 64 -8.60 19.43 -9.35
C SER A 64 -7.39 18.90 -8.58
N PRO A 65 -6.25 19.63 -8.59
CA PRO A 65 -5.03 19.19 -7.91
C PRO A 65 -5.27 18.86 -6.44
N THR A 66 -4.59 17.83 -5.94
CA THR A 66 -4.59 17.42 -4.54
C THR A 66 -3.61 18.25 -3.71
N GLY A 67 -2.72 19.00 -4.36
CA GLY A 67 -1.58 19.67 -3.72
C GLY A 67 -0.40 18.74 -3.45
N ASP A 68 -0.46 17.50 -3.93
CA ASP A 68 0.62 16.52 -3.82
C ASP A 68 0.97 15.98 -5.22
N PRO A 69 2.16 16.28 -5.77
CA PRO A 69 2.52 15.90 -7.13
C PRO A 69 2.48 14.39 -7.41
N LEU A 70 2.73 13.56 -6.39
CA LEU A 70 2.65 12.10 -6.54
C LEU A 70 1.21 11.65 -6.77
N LEU A 71 0.28 12.19 -5.97
CA LEU A 71 -1.14 11.91 -6.09
C LEU A 71 -1.72 12.51 -7.37
N ASP A 72 -1.32 13.74 -7.73
CA ASP A 72 -1.75 14.42 -8.97
C ASP A 72 -1.41 13.60 -10.22
N GLY A 73 -0.19 13.04 -10.28
CA GLY A 73 0.20 12.16 -11.38
C GLY A 73 -0.65 10.90 -11.48
N ARG A 74 -1.07 10.32 -10.34
CA ARG A 74 -1.95 9.13 -10.32
C ARG A 74 -3.40 9.51 -10.62
N LEU A 75 -3.87 10.66 -10.14
CA LEU A 75 -5.19 11.20 -10.44
C LEU A 75 -5.36 11.45 -11.95
N ALA A 76 -4.37 12.07 -12.60
CA ALA A 76 -4.37 12.25 -14.05
C ALA A 76 -4.46 10.91 -14.81
N LEU A 77 -3.71 9.90 -14.35
CA LEU A 77 -3.77 8.55 -14.94
C LEU A 77 -5.15 7.90 -14.75
N LEU A 78 -5.78 8.09 -13.60
CA LEU A 78 -7.11 7.57 -13.28
C LEU A 78 -8.21 8.29 -14.08
N ALA A 79 -8.09 9.61 -14.25
CA ALA A 79 -8.99 10.43 -15.06
C ALA A 79 -9.11 9.87 -16.49
N ASP A 80 -7.99 9.56 -17.12
CA ASP A 80 -7.91 8.98 -18.46
C ASP A 80 -8.43 7.53 -18.57
N LYS A 81 -8.77 6.89 -17.45
CA LYS A 81 -9.13 5.47 -17.35
C LYS A 81 -10.44 5.25 -16.59
N ALA A 82 -11.25 6.30 -16.44
CA ALA A 82 -12.59 6.21 -15.85
C ALA A 82 -13.40 5.06 -16.47
N GLY A 83 -14.18 4.35 -15.64
CA GLY A 83 -14.96 3.19 -16.05
C GLY A 83 -14.18 1.87 -16.17
N GLN A 84 -12.84 1.86 -15.99
CA GLN A 84 -12.05 0.63 -15.89
C GLN A 84 -12.08 0.04 -14.48
N LYS A 85 -11.69 -1.24 -14.34
CA LYS A 85 -11.52 -1.88 -13.02
C LYS A 85 -10.21 -1.42 -12.40
N PRO A 86 -10.18 -0.84 -11.18
CA PRO A 86 -8.94 -0.38 -10.56
C PRO A 86 -7.87 -1.46 -10.46
N LYS A 87 -8.23 -2.73 -10.17
CA LYS A 87 -7.25 -3.82 -10.13
C LYS A 87 -6.44 -4.01 -11.43
N ASN A 88 -7.02 -3.66 -12.58
CA ASN A 88 -6.35 -3.74 -13.88
C ASN A 88 -5.42 -2.53 -14.15
N LEU A 89 -5.53 -1.48 -13.33
CA LEU A 89 -4.72 -0.27 -13.42
C LEU A 89 -3.52 -0.30 -12.46
N MET A 90 -3.46 -1.25 -11.50
CA MET A 90 -2.43 -1.30 -10.47
C MET A 90 -1.00 -1.31 -11.04
N GLY A 91 -0.73 -2.07 -12.10
CA GLY A 91 0.58 -2.06 -12.76
C GLY A 91 0.97 -0.71 -13.38
N LYS A 92 -0.01 0.11 -13.78
CA LYS A 92 0.24 1.47 -14.27
C LYS A 92 0.41 2.46 -13.11
N LEU A 93 -0.40 2.33 -12.08
CA LEU A 93 -0.36 3.19 -10.88
C LEU A 93 0.93 2.99 -10.09
N SER A 94 1.45 1.77 -10.05
CA SER A 94 2.67 1.44 -9.32
C SER A 94 3.95 1.83 -10.04
N LYS A 95 3.87 2.15 -11.34
CA LYS A 95 5.04 2.49 -12.15
C LYS A 95 5.78 3.68 -11.53
N LYS A 96 7.07 3.48 -11.23
CA LYS A 96 7.99 4.44 -10.58
C LYS A 96 7.57 4.93 -9.18
N LEU A 97 6.41 4.50 -8.66
CA LEU A 97 5.85 5.03 -7.42
C LEU A 97 6.77 4.79 -6.23
N ARG A 98 7.32 3.58 -6.13
CA ARG A 98 8.25 3.22 -5.06
C ARG A 98 9.48 4.13 -5.05
N ASP A 99 10.12 4.29 -6.20
CA ASP A 99 11.35 5.08 -6.32
C ASP A 99 11.09 6.56 -6.00
N GLU A 100 9.95 7.10 -6.45
CA GLU A 100 9.53 8.48 -6.17
C GLU A 100 9.22 8.68 -4.67
N LEU A 101 8.58 7.71 -4.01
CA LEU A 101 8.32 7.76 -2.56
C LEU A 101 9.63 7.69 -1.75
N LEU A 102 10.54 6.78 -2.10
CA LEU A 102 11.84 6.66 -1.42
C LEU A 102 12.67 7.95 -1.56
N ALA A 103 12.74 8.50 -2.77
CA ALA A 103 13.43 9.76 -3.02
C ALA A 103 12.84 10.90 -2.19
N ARG A 104 11.51 11.04 -2.18
CA ARG A 104 10.81 12.06 -1.38
C ARG A 104 11.07 11.92 0.12
N LEU A 105 11.04 10.70 0.65
CA LEU A 105 11.32 10.44 2.06
C LEU A 105 12.77 10.78 2.43
N ALA A 106 13.72 10.52 1.53
CA ALA A 106 15.10 10.92 1.73
C ALA A 106 15.30 12.44 1.64
N GLU A 107 14.65 13.11 0.70
CA GLU A 107 14.64 14.59 0.60
C GLU A 107 14.11 15.25 1.87
N ARG A 108 13.12 14.62 2.52
CA ARG A 108 12.55 15.05 3.81
C ARG A 108 13.36 14.63 5.03
N GLY A 109 14.47 13.91 4.84
CA GLY A 109 15.35 13.45 5.91
C GLY A 109 14.80 12.31 6.76
N VAL A 110 13.73 11.64 6.32
CA VAL A 110 13.17 10.46 7.00
C VAL A 110 14.01 9.22 6.72
N LEU A 111 14.48 9.07 5.48
CA LEU A 111 15.38 8.00 5.05
C LEU A 111 16.75 8.57 4.65
N GLU A 112 17.76 7.72 4.60
CA GLU A 112 19.06 8.04 4.02
C GLU A 112 19.26 7.26 2.71
N ALA A 113 19.73 7.93 1.66
CA ALA A 113 20.06 7.27 0.38
C ALA A 113 21.49 6.72 0.43
N ASP A 114 21.66 5.52 0.99
CA ASP A 114 22.96 4.86 1.09
C ASP A 114 23.30 4.12 -0.22
N LYS A 115 24.28 4.65 -0.96
CA LYS A 115 24.74 4.10 -2.24
C LYS A 115 25.93 3.15 -2.00
N GLY A 116 25.68 1.86 -2.09
CA GLY A 116 26.69 0.81 -2.02
C GLY A 116 26.95 0.12 -3.37
N ARG A 117 27.80 -0.93 -3.33
CA ARG A 117 27.99 -1.86 -4.45
C ARG A 117 27.97 -3.31 -3.97
N VAL A 118 27.30 -4.19 -4.72
CA VAL A 118 27.36 -5.65 -4.54
C VAL A 118 28.50 -6.19 -5.41
N LEU A 119 29.39 -7.00 -4.82
CA LEU A 119 30.61 -7.53 -5.46
C LEU A 119 31.52 -6.44 -6.09
N GLY A 120 31.43 -5.19 -5.63
CA GLY A 120 32.20 -4.05 -6.14
C GLY A 120 31.77 -3.51 -7.52
N LEU A 121 30.85 -4.19 -8.22
CA LEU A 121 30.50 -3.93 -9.61
C LEU A 121 29.05 -3.45 -9.80
N PHE A 122 28.11 -3.97 -9.02
CA PHE A 122 26.69 -3.67 -9.18
C PHE A 122 26.25 -2.61 -8.16
N PRO A 123 25.91 -1.38 -8.58
CA PRO A 123 25.42 -0.37 -7.64
C PRO A 123 24.12 -0.84 -6.99
N VAL A 124 24.03 -0.65 -5.67
CA VAL A 124 22.81 -0.90 -4.90
C VAL A 124 22.53 0.33 -4.06
N THR A 125 21.28 0.80 -4.04
CA THR A 125 20.84 1.84 -3.11
C THR A 125 20.04 1.19 -2.00
N ARG A 126 20.45 1.42 -0.76
CA ARG A 126 19.70 1.09 0.45
C ARG A 126 19.06 2.35 1.00
N TRP A 127 17.98 2.16 1.74
CA TRP A 127 17.20 3.25 2.30
C TRP A 127 16.96 3.04 3.80
N PRO A 128 18.02 3.02 4.63
CA PRO A 128 17.86 2.93 6.08
C PRO A 128 17.12 4.15 6.65
N ALA A 129 16.50 3.97 7.81
CA ALA A 129 15.83 5.05 8.51
C ALA A 129 16.84 6.06 9.06
N LYS A 130 16.58 7.35 8.80
CA LYS A 130 17.34 8.47 9.36
C LYS A 130 16.60 9.10 10.54
N ASP A 131 15.27 9.21 10.44
CA ASP A 131 14.36 9.58 11.53
C ASP A 131 13.21 8.58 11.61
N ALA A 132 13.25 7.71 12.62
CA ALA A 132 12.27 6.66 12.84
C ALA A 132 11.11 7.09 13.77
N GLN A 133 11.05 8.35 14.23
CA GLN A 133 10.03 8.77 15.20
C GLN A 133 8.61 8.63 14.66
N HIS A 134 8.39 9.04 13.41
CA HIS A 134 7.08 8.93 12.76
C HIS A 134 6.68 7.46 12.58
N GLU A 135 7.61 6.63 12.10
CA GLU A 135 7.35 5.20 11.94
C GLU A 135 7.02 4.52 13.27
N ALA A 136 7.74 4.84 14.34
CA ALA A 136 7.48 4.31 15.67
C ALA A 136 6.06 4.66 16.16
N GLN A 137 5.56 5.87 15.87
CA GLN A 137 4.18 6.26 16.18
C GLN A 137 3.16 5.45 15.39
N VAL A 138 3.39 5.25 14.09
CA VAL A 138 2.51 4.42 13.24
C VAL A 138 2.52 2.96 13.72
N ARG A 139 3.69 2.42 14.06
CA ARG A 139 3.83 1.05 14.58
C ARG A 139 3.10 0.89 15.92
N ALA A 140 3.25 1.84 16.83
CA ALA A 140 2.53 1.84 18.10
C ALA A 140 1.00 1.88 17.92
N ALA A 141 0.50 2.69 16.97
CA ALA A 141 -0.93 2.73 16.64
C ALA A 141 -1.43 1.37 16.09
N LEU A 142 -0.67 0.74 15.19
CA LEU A 142 -0.97 -0.60 14.69
C LEU A 142 -0.98 -1.64 15.81
N GLU A 143 -0.01 -1.60 16.71
CA GLU A 143 0.08 -2.52 17.85
C GLU A 143 -1.10 -2.38 18.80
N ASN A 144 -1.51 -1.15 19.14
CA ASN A 144 -2.67 -0.90 19.99
C ASN A 144 -3.94 -1.53 19.39
N VAL A 145 -4.15 -1.34 18.10
CA VAL A 145 -5.34 -1.86 17.40
C VAL A 145 -5.30 -3.39 17.26
N LEU A 146 -4.13 -3.94 16.95
CA LEU A 146 -3.96 -5.36 16.63
C LEU A 146 -3.77 -6.26 17.86
N LYS A 147 -3.16 -5.75 18.93
CA LYS A 147 -2.90 -6.49 20.18
C LYS A 147 -3.91 -6.15 21.27
N LEU A 148 -4.18 -4.86 21.48
CA LEU A 148 -5.01 -4.38 22.59
C LEU A 148 -6.49 -4.24 22.19
N GLY A 149 -6.80 -4.32 20.89
CA GLY A 149 -8.17 -4.28 20.39
C GLY A 149 -8.78 -2.87 20.37
N THR A 150 -7.96 -1.82 20.45
CA THR A 150 -8.46 -0.44 20.33
C THR A 150 -9.15 -0.23 18.99
N GLN A 151 -10.16 0.65 18.95
CA GLN A 151 -10.84 0.99 17.70
C GLN A 151 -9.88 1.80 16.80
N PRO A 152 -9.61 1.34 15.57
CA PRO A 152 -8.78 2.10 14.64
C PRO A 152 -9.54 3.31 14.06
N ASP A 153 -8.79 4.36 13.75
CA ASP A 153 -9.26 5.39 12.82
C ASP A 153 -9.17 4.90 11.37
N GLU A 154 -9.71 5.69 10.43
CA GLU A 154 -9.79 5.32 9.01
C GLU A 154 -8.41 5.08 8.38
N ARG A 155 -7.40 5.85 8.79
CA ARG A 155 -6.02 5.73 8.30
C ARG A 155 -5.36 4.44 8.80
N THR A 156 -5.46 4.18 10.10
CA THR A 156 -4.86 2.99 10.73
C THR A 156 -5.53 1.73 10.23
N ALA A 157 -6.87 1.72 10.08
CA ALA A 157 -7.58 0.59 9.52
C ALA A 157 -7.24 0.36 8.03
N SER A 158 -7.03 1.42 7.25
CA SER A 158 -6.52 1.30 5.87
C SER A 158 -5.15 0.63 5.82
N LEU A 159 -4.22 1.05 6.70
CA LEU A 159 -2.90 0.43 6.82
C LEU A 159 -3.01 -1.05 7.24
N VAL A 160 -3.84 -1.37 8.25
CA VAL A 160 -4.09 -2.76 8.66
C VAL A 160 -4.61 -3.59 7.48
N ALA A 161 -5.56 -3.06 6.71
CA ALA A 161 -6.13 -3.76 5.57
C ALA A 161 -5.11 -3.97 4.44
N LEU A 162 -4.26 -2.98 4.16
CA LEU A 162 -3.14 -3.08 3.21
C LEU A 162 -2.13 -4.17 3.66
N LEU A 163 -1.71 -4.14 4.92
CA LEU A 163 -0.78 -5.12 5.48
C LEU A 163 -1.37 -6.54 5.51
N ASN A 164 -2.68 -6.66 5.77
CA ASN A 164 -3.40 -7.92 5.73
C ASN A 164 -3.45 -8.49 4.30
N ALA A 165 -3.79 -7.66 3.31
CA ALA A 165 -3.82 -8.04 1.90
C ALA A 165 -2.44 -8.51 1.39
N LEU A 166 -1.36 -7.92 1.91
CA LEU A 166 0.01 -8.31 1.61
C LEU A 166 0.49 -9.53 2.43
N ASN A 167 -0.29 -10.01 3.41
CA ASN A 167 0.05 -11.10 4.32
C ASN A 167 1.36 -10.86 5.11
N VAL A 168 1.62 -9.61 5.50
CA VAL A 168 2.85 -9.18 6.19
C VAL A 168 2.63 -8.68 7.61
N VAL A 169 1.39 -8.69 8.12
CA VAL A 169 1.09 -8.22 9.49
C VAL A 169 2.05 -8.77 10.56
N PRO A 170 2.38 -10.08 10.62
CA PRO A 170 3.32 -10.59 11.62
C PRO A 170 4.79 -10.26 11.37
N LYS A 171 5.13 -9.67 10.21
CA LYS A 171 6.46 -9.14 9.93
C LYS A 171 6.60 -7.69 10.38
N VAL A 172 5.48 -6.97 10.45
CA VAL A 172 5.44 -5.58 10.95
C VAL A 172 5.26 -5.56 12.47
N VAL A 173 4.39 -6.41 13.01
CA VAL A 173 4.25 -6.56 14.47
C VAL A 173 5.00 -7.82 14.90
N THR A 174 6.29 -7.67 15.19
CA THR A 174 7.26 -8.77 15.30
C THR A 174 7.31 -9.44 16.67
N ASP A 175 6.96 -8.73 17.72
CA ASP A 175 6.99 -9.16 19.13
C ASP A 175 5.69 -9.91 19.57
N ALA A 176 4.74 -10.09 18.65
CA ALA A 176 3.50 -10.81 18.93
C ALA A 176 3.74 -12.32 19.15
N VAL A 177 3.34 -12.81 20.32
CA VAL A 177 3.43 -14.24 20.70
C VAL A 177 2.50 -15.12 19.85
N ASP A 178 1.28 -14.66 19.56
CA ASP A 178 0.30 -15.38 18.73
C ASP A 178 0.09 -14.70 17.37
N LYS A 179 0.85 -15.16 16.37
CA LYS A 179 0.74 -14.71 14.97
C LYS A 179 -0.62 -15.02 14.34
N ARG A 180 -1.33 -16.05 14.78
CA ARG A 180 -2.65 -16.41 14.24
C ARG A 180 -3.72 -15.45 14.76
N ALA A 181 -3.68 -15.12 16.06
CA ALA A 181 -4.55 -14.10 16.64
C ALA A 181 -4.36 -12.75 15.95
N LEU A 182 -3.11 -12.36 15.71
CA LEU A 182 -2.78 -11.12 15.01
C LEU A 182 -3.37 -11.05 13.59
N LYS A 183 -3.21 -12.12 12.80
CA LYS A 183 -3.80 -12.21 11.45
C LYS A 183 -5.33 -12.19 11.49
N ARG A 184 -5.94 -12.90 12.44
CA ARG A 184 -7.39 -12.91 12.62
C ARG A 184 -7.91 -11.50 12.93
N ARG A 185 -7.27 -10.79 13.86
CA ARG A 185 -7.64 -9.42 14.21
C ARG A 185 -7.49 -8.47 13.02
N ALA A 186 -6.39 -8.56 12.28
CA ALA A 186 -6.20 -7.76 11.07
C ALA A 186 -7.28 -8.03 10.01
N LYS A 187 -7.68 -9.30 9.85
CA LYS A 187 -8.76 -9.69 8.95
C LYS A 187 -10.10 -9.11 9.40
N GLU A 188 -10.46 -9.26 10.67
CA GLU A 188 -11.67 -8.67 11.26
C GLU A 188 -11.74 -7.17 10.99
N ILE A 189 -10.67 -6.43 11.28
CA ILE A 189 -10.58 -5.00 11.00
C ILE A 189 -10.78 -4.74 9.51
N SER A 190 -10.08 -5.45 8.63
CA SER A 190 -10.21 -5.22 7.18
C SER A 190 -11.62 -5.46 6.63
N GLU A 191 -12.42 -6.29 7.31
CA GLU A 191 -13.81 -6.62 6.94
C GLU A 191 -14.85 -5.77 7.71
N SER A 192 -14.44 -4.92 8.65
CA SER A 192 -15.32 -4.10 9.50
C SER A 192 -15.81 -2.81 8.82
N ASP A 193 -16.78 -2.12 9.45
CA ASP A 193 -17.31 -0.81 9.02
C ASP A 193 -16.51 0.36 9.60
N TRP A 194 -15.21 0.42 9.28
CA TRP A 194 -14.26 1.41 9.79
C TRP A 194 -14.07 2.62 8.87
N ALA A 195 -14.59 2.56 7.63
CA ALA A 195 -14.44 3.60 6.63
C ALA A 195 -15.67 3.73 5.75
N ALA A 196 -15.70 4.85 5.03
CA ALA A 196 -16.64 5.02 3.94
C ALA A 196 -16.56 3.82 2.96
N GLU A 197 -17.72 3.42 2.45
CA GLU A 197 -17.85 2.29 1.52
C GLU A 197 -16.90 2.40 0.31
N ALA A 198 -16.65 3.62 -0.17
CA ALA A 198 -15.70 3.89 -1.26
C ALA A 198 -14.27 3.40 -0.93
N VAL A 199 -13.78 3.69 0.27
CA VAL A 199 -12.44 3.30 0.73
C VAL A 199 -12.32 1.79 0.85
N ARG A 200 -13.36 1.13 1.38
CA ARG A 200 -13.39 -0.34 1.45
C ARG A 200 -13.31 -0.99 0.08
N ARG A 201 -14.02 -0.45 -0.91
CA ARG A 201 -13.92 -0.93 -2.29
C ARG A 201 -12.53 -0.72 -2.87
N ALA A 202 -11.85 0.38 -2.53
CA ALA A 202 -10.48 0.64 -2.99
C ALA A 202 -9.49 -0.39 -2.44
N VAL A 203 -9.61 -0.73 -1.15
CA VAL A 203 -8.86 -1.81 -0.51
C VAL A 203 -9.13 -3.15 -1.19
N GLN A 204 -10.40 -3.48 -1.46
CA GLN A 204 -10.78 -4.75 -2.11
C GLN A 204 -10.21 -4.88 -3.53
N GLU A 205 -10.24 -3.81 -4.32
CA GLU A 205 -9.66 -3.80 -5.67
C GLU A 205 -8.13 -3.97 -5.64
N MET A 206 -7.43 -3.35 -4.66
CA MET A 206 -6.00 -3.59 -4.43
C MET A 206 -5.74 -5.05 -4.05
N GLN A 207 -6.50 -5.61 -3.09
CA GLN A 207 -6.34 -7.00 -2.67
C GLN A 207 -6.56 -7.98 -3.83
N ALA A 208 -7.54 -7.72 -4.68
CA ALA A 208 -7.81 -8.49 -5.88
C ALA A 208 -6.64 -8.43 -6.88
N ALA A 209 -5.98 -7.27 -7.02
CA ALA A 209 -4.81 -7.11 -7.88
C ALA A 209 -3.59 -7.87 -7.35
N VAL A 210 -3.31 -7.76 -6.04
CA VAL A 210 -2.21 -8.48 -5.39
C VAL A 210 -2.40 -9.99 -5.54
N THR A 211 -3.61 -10.49 -5.25
CA THR A 211 -3.95 -11.91 -5.39
C THR A 211 -3.76 -12.39 -6.84
N ALA A 212 -4.28 -11.64 -7.81
CA ALA A 212 -4.13 -11.99 -9.22
C ALA A 212 -2.66 -12.04 -9.66
N ALA A 213 -1.82 -11.13 -9.17
CA ALA A 213 -0.41 -11.08 -9.50
C ALA A 213 0.37 -12.27 -8.91
N ILE A 214 0.06 -12.66 -7.67
CA ILE A 214 0.66 -13.83 -7.02
C ILE A 214 0.32 -15.10 -7.82
N VAL A 215 -0.96 -15.30 -8.17
CA VAL A 215 -1.40 -16.47 -8.95
C VAL A 215 -0.68 -16.53 -10.31
N ALA A 216 -0.61 -15.40 -11.03
CA ALA A 216 0.09 -15.34 -12.33
C ALA A 216 1.59 -15.67 -12.22
N SER A 217 2.25 -15.28 -11.12
CA SER A 217 3.67 -15.61 -10.91
C SER A 217 3.91 -17.10 -10.62
N SER A 218 2.99 -17.76 -9.91
CA SER A 218 3.09 -19.20 -9.63
C SER A 218 2.91 -20.08 -10.87
N THR A 219 2.02 -19.71 -11.79
CA THR A 219 1.77 -20.49 -13.02
C THR A 219 2.91 -20.36 -14.04
N ALA A 220 3.56 -19.19 -14.12
CA ALA A 220 4.74 -18.99 -14.95
C ALA A 220 5.94 -19.84 -14.47
N ALA A 221 6.12 -19.97 -13.15
CA ALA A 221 7.18 -20.80 -12.57
C ALA A 221 6.99 -22.30 -12.86
N THR A 222 5.75 -22.79 -12.93
CA THR A 222 5.46 -24.19 -13.28
C THR A 222 5.61 -24.48 -14.77
N ALA A 223 5.35 -23.51 -15.64
CA ALA A 223 5.47 -23.68 -17.10
C ALA A 223 6.92 -23.58 -17.61
N GLY A 224 7.80 -22.86 -16.90
CA GLY A 224 9.23 -22.75 -17.24
C GLY A 224 10.11 -23.87 -16.65
N GLY A 225 9.53 -24.77 -15.86
CA GLY A 225 10.22 -25.90 -15.23
C GLY A 225 9.88 -27.26 -15.84
N SER A 226 9.23 -27.29 -17.01
CA SER A 226 8.92 -28.51 -17.77
C SER A 226 9.74 -28.58 -19.06
#